data_AF-A0A7L0MKE0-F1
#
_entry.id   AF-A0A7L0MKE0-F1
#
_cell.length_a   1.000
_cell.length_b   1.000
_cell.length_c   1.000
_cell.angle_alpha   90.00
_cell.angle_beta   90.00
_cell.angle_gamma   90.00
#
_symmetry.space_group_name_H-M   'P 1'
#
loop_
_entity.id
_entity.type
_entity.pdbx_description
1 polymer ?
#
loop_
_entity_poly.entity_id
_entity_poly.type
_entity_poly.pdbx_seq_one_letter_code
_entity_poly.pdbx_strand_id
1 'polypeptide(L)'
;DATPLKTKVKNVNTYSPTTGTREMSPFSSPMSHDAQNLKNHLSNGNRTEQNSSASRLPRRGQPQTEKDVFMELQCKVKSSLDRILKIRANLRSLQALEGSRELENVGVSASSGNLRDELQKTQELMSQAEELQLLKRDHGKL
;
A
#
# COMPACT_ATOMS: atom_id res chain seq x y z
N ASP A 1 2.65 80.93 -27.74
CA ASP A 1 2.12 80.38 -26.48
C ASP A 1 0.94 79.46 -26.72
N ALA A 2 1.08 78.17 -26.41
CA ALA A 2 -0.02 77.20 -26.45
C ALA A 2 -0.15 76.56 -25.07
N THR A 3 -1.22 76.91 -24.36
CA THR A 3 -1.55 76.38 -23.03
C THR A 3 -2.10 74.95 -23.15
N PRO A 4 -1.62 73.95 -22.38
CA PRO A 4 -2.16 72.61 -22.47
C PRO A 4 -3.48 72.50 -21.70
N LEU A 5 -4.53 72.00 -22.37
CA LEU A 5 -5.81 71.66 -21.75
C LEU A 5 -5.66 70.48 -20.78
N LYS A 6 -6.22 70.61 -19.57
CA LYS A 6 -6.24 69.54 -18.56
C LYS A 6 -7.26 68.45 -18.96
N THR A 7 -6.77 67.28 -19.33
CA THR A 7 -7.59 66.08 -19.50
C THR A 7 -7.99 65.52 -18.12
N LYS A 8 -9.30 65.37 -17.90
CA LYS A 8 -9.86 64.75 -16.69
C LYS A 8 -9.54 63.25 -16.72
N VAL A 9 -8.52 62.83 -15.98
CA VAL A 9 -8.18 61.41 -15.78
C VAL A 9 -9.38 60.75 -15.09
N LYS A 10 -10.06 59.84 -15.79
CA LYS A 10 -11.12 59.02 -15.22
C LYS A 10 -10.47 58.06 -14.22
N ASN A 11 -11.01 58.00 -13.01
CA ASN A 11 -10.51 57.14 -11.94
C ASN A 11 -10.54 55.67 -12.40
N VAL A 12 -9.36 55.09 -12.61
CA VAL A 12 -9.13 53.69 -13.01
C VAL A 12 -8.86 52.78 -11.81
N ASN A 13 -9.30 53.16 -10.60
CA ASN A 13 -9.22 52.25 -9.47
C ASN A 13 -10.31 51.18 -9.58
N THR A 14 -9.95 50.09 -10.25
CA THR A 14 -10.72 48.85 -10.22
C THR A 14 -10.64 48.13 -8.88
N TYR A 15 -9.84 48.63 -7.92
CA TYR A 15 -9.61 48.00 -6.63
C TYR A 15 -10.07 48.91 -5.49
N SER A 16 -10.76 48.33 -4.51
CA SER A 16 -11.16 49.04 -3.30
C SER A 16 -9.92 49.43 -2.46
N PRO A 17 -9.80 50.68 -1.99
CA PRO A 17 -8.63 51.12 -1.21
C PRO A 17 -8.52 50.42 0.14
N THR A 18 -9.65 50.08 0.76
CA THR A 18 -9.71 49.51 2.12
C THR A 18 -9.43 48.01 2.12
N THR A 19 -9.91 47.29 1.12
CA THR A 19 -9.86 45.82 1.08
C THR A 19 -8.96 45.27 -0.03
N GLY A 20 -8.50 46.12 -0.96
CA GLY A 20 -7.70 45.70 -2.11
C GLY A 20 -8.44 44.82 -3.12
N THR A 21 -9.75 44.60 -2.96
CA THR A 21 -10.55 43.71 -3.81
C THR A 21 -11.17 44.47 -4.98
N ARG A 22 -11.21 43.82 -6.15
CA ARG A 22 -11.93 44.31 -7.34
C ARG A 22 -13.31 43.67 -7.41
N GLU A 23 -14.33 44.47 -7.66
CA GLU A 23 -15.68 43.97 -8.00
C GLU A 23 -15.59 43.17 -9.31
N MET A 24 -15.85 41.86 -9.22
CA MET A 24 -15.98 41.01 -10.40
C MET A 24 -17.41 41.08 -10.91
N SER A 25 -17.59 41.21 -12.23
CA SER A 25 -18.93 41.14 -12.82
C SER A 25 -19.59 39.81 -12.42
N PRO A 26 -20.89 39.79 -12.05
CA PRO A 26 -21.61 38.56 -11.74
C PRO A 26 -21.69 37.59 -12.93
N PHE A 27 -21.35 38.05 -14.14
CA PHE A 27 -21.28 37.25 -15.36
C PHE A 27 -19.84 36.85 -15.76
N SER A 28 -18.87 36.96 -14.85
CA SER A 28 -17.49 36.58 -15.16
C SER A 28 -17.35 35.06 -15.21
N SER A 29 -17.15 34.50 -16.41
CA SER A 29 -16.74 33.12 -16.55
C SER A 29 -15.35 32.90 -15.94
N PRO A 30 -15.06 31.72 -15.36
CA PRO A 30 -13.73 31.41 -14.86
C PRO A 30 -12.74 31.54 -16.01
N MET A 31 -11.76 32.42 -15.87
CA MET A 31 -10.65 32.50 -16.80
C MET A 31 -9.88 31.19 -16.69
N SER A 32 -10.06 30.31 -17.67
CA SER A 32 -9.23 29.11 -17.79
C SER A 32 -7.80 29.58 -17.95
N HIS A 33 -6.98 29.31 -16.92
CA HIS A 33 -5.54 29.47 -17.01
C HIS A 33 -5.03 28.43 -18.03
N ASP A 34 -4.99 28.84 -19.28
CA ASP A 34 -4.00 28.32 -20.22
C ASP A 34 -2.79 29.23 -20.06
N ALA A 35 -1.90 28.87 -19.14
CA ALA A 35 -0.53 29.36 -19.20
C ALA A 35 0.01 28.93 -20.57
N GLN A 36 0.05 29.90 -21.49
CA GLN A 36 0.73 29.79 -22.76
C GLN A 36 2.21 29.47 -22.49
N ASN A 37 2.54 28.18 -22.45
CA ASN A 37 3.87 27.73 -22.77
C ASN A 37 3.99 27.63 -24.29
N LEU A 38 4.81 28.55 -24.83
CA LEU A 38 5.49 28.53 -26.11
C LEU A 38 4.66 28.18 -27.36
N LYS A 39 4.28 29.24 -28.08
CA LYS A 39 4.14 29.15 -29.53
C LYS A 39 5.55 29.12 -30.16
N ASN A 40 6.10 27.93 -30.33
CA ASN A 40 6.82 27.62 -31.56
C ASN A 40 5.92 26.69 -32.38
N HIS A 41 5.40 27.29 -33.45
CA HIS A 41 5.03 26.67 -34.72
C HIS A 41 5.38 25.18 -34.81
N LEU A 42 4.37 24.31 -34.96
CA LEU A 42 4.38 23.15 -35.87
C LEU A 42 2.99 22.50 -35.89
N SER A 43 2.71 21.97 -37.08
CA SER A 43 1.42 21.73 -37.69
C SER A 43 0.89 20.32 -37.39
N ASN A 44 -0.43 20.24 -37.20
CA ASN A 44 -1.33 19.16 -37.60
C ASN A 44 -1.17 17.74 -36.98
N GLY A 45 -2.32 17.20 -36.56
CA GLY A 45 -2.56 15.75 -36.56
C GLY A 45 -2.72 15.11 -35.19
N ASN A 46 -3.99 14.86 -34.84
CA ASN A 46 -4.54 13.89 -33.89
C ASN A 46 -3.87 13.74 -32.50
N ARG A 47 -4.70 13.76 -31.44
CA ARG A 47 -4.46 12.94 -30.25
C ARG A 47 -5.76 12.82 -29.46
N THR A 48 -6.27 11.61 -29.55
CA THR A 48 -7.12 10.84 -28.66
C THR A 48 -7.35 11.43 -27.26
N GLU A 49 -8.61 11.37 -26.83
CA GLU A 49 -9.11 11.63 -25.49
C GLU A 49 -8.07 11.28 -24.41
N GLN A 50 -7.51 12.32 -23.78
CA GLN A 50 -6.77 12.14 -22.54
C GLN A 50 -7.75 12.36 -21.40
N ASN A 51 -8.24 11.23 -20.93
CA ASN A 51 -8.93 10.99 -19.68
C ASN A 51 -8.52 12.05 -18.65
N SER A 52 -9.46 12.92 -18.29
CA SER A 52 -9.32 13.93 -17.26
C SER A 52 -9.28 13.30 -15.87
N SER A 53 -8.31 12.43 -15.63
CA SER A 53 -7.83 12.09 -14.29
C SER A 53 -6.87 13.20 -13.86
N ALA A 54 -7.45 14.38 -13.60
CA ALA A 54 -6.77 15.38 -12.80
C ALA A 54 -6.46 14.72 -11.46
N SER A 55 -5.18 14.43 -11.23
CA SER A 55 -4.65 13.98 -9.95
C SER A 55 -4.97 15.05 -8.91
N ARG A 56 -6.14 14.94 -8.28
CA ARG A 56 -6.50 15.71 -7.09
C ARG A 56 -5.63 15.19 -5.97
N LEU A 57 -4.49 15.84 -5.78
CA LEU A 57 -3.71 15.66 -4.56
C LEU A 57 -4.62 16.00 -3.37
N PRO A 58 -4.78 15.10 -2.39
CA PRO A 58 -5.65 15.34 -1.25
C PRO A 58 -5.09 16.51 -0.44
N ARG A 59 -5.93 17.52 -0.18
CA ARG A 59 -5.58 18.61 0.74
C ARG A 59 -5.48 18.05 2.16
N ARG A 60 -4.42 18.43 2.88
CA ARG A 60 -4.20 18.07 4.29
C ARG A 60 -5.47 18.38 5.10
N GLY A 61 -6.06 17.36 5.72
CA GLY A 61 -7.27 17.48 6.55
C GLY A 61 -8.61 17.20 5.85
N GLN A 62 -8.62 16.76 4.59
CA GLN A 62 -9.86 16.23 3.98
C GLN A 62 -10.21 14.87 4.58
N PRO A 63 -11.44 14.67 5.12
CA PRO A 63 -11.89 13.35 5.55
C PRO A 63 -11.97 12.42 4.35
N GLN A 64 -11.59 11.16 4.55
CA GLN A 64 -11.63 10.14 3.51
C GLN A 64 -13.06 10.02 2.97
N THR A 65 -13.23 10.10 1.65
CA THR A 65 -14.57 10.08 1.05
C THR A 65 -15.20 8.71 1.32
N GLU A 66 -16.50 8.64 1.56
CA GLU A 66 -17.22 7.35 1.74
C GLU A 66 -16.94 6.36 0.60
N LYS A 67 -16.75 6.87 -0.62
CA LYS A 67 -16.33 6.11 -1.80
C LYS A 67 -14.95 5.44 -1.64
N ASP A 68 -14.01 6.13 -0.99
CA ASP A 68 -12.65 5.63 -0.77
C ASP A 68 -12.67 4.50 0.27
N VAL A 69 -13.49 4.63 1.33
CA VAL A 69 -13.67 3.58 2.34
C VAL A 69 -14.33 2.34 1.75
N PHE A 70 -15.36 2.52 0.91
CA PHE A 70 -16.01 1.40 0.22
C PHE A 70 -15.04 0.68 -0.73
N MET A 71 -14.22 1.43 -1.47
CA MET A 71 -13.20 0.86 -2.35
C MET A 71 -12.15 0.07 -1.56
N GLU A 72 -11.68 0.62 -0.44
CA GLU A 72 -10.72 -0.05 0.44
C GLU A 72 -11.30 -1.37 0.99
N LEU A 73 -12.57 -1.35 1.42
CA LEU A 73 -13.25 -2.55 1.88
C LEU A 73 -13.38 -3.60 0.76
N GLN A 74 -13.76 -3.19 -0.45
CA GLN A 74 -13.82 -4.08 -1.61
C GLN A 74 -12.45 -4.71 -1.92
N CYS A 75 -11.37 -3.93 -1.81
CA CYS A 75 -10.00 -4.45 -1.95
C CYS A 75 -9.67 -5.48 -0.86
N LYS A 76 -10.00 -5.20 0.41
CA LYS A 76 -9.80 -6.14 1.53
C LYS A 76 -10.58 -7.45 1.30
N VAL A 77 -11.84 -7.36 0.89
CA VAL A 77 -12.67 -8.53 0.57
C VAL A 77 -12.03 -9.35 -0.54
N LYS A 78 -11.63 -8.71 -1.65
CA LYS A 78 -10.95 -9.39 -2.77
C LYS A 78 -9.65 -10.06 -2.33
N SER A 79 -8.81 -9.37 -1.56
CA SER A 79 -7.55 -9.95 -1.05
C SER A 79 -7.77 -11.13 -0.09
N SER A 80 -8.92 -11.19 0.60
CA SER A 80 -9.24 -12.27 1.53
C SER A 80 -9.77 -13.53 0.83
N LEU A 81 -10.24 -13.40 -0.42
CA LEU A 81 -10.91 -14.47 -1.15
C LEU A 81 -10.02 -15.70 -1.31
N ASP A 82 -8.76 -15.51 -1.72
CA ASP A 82 -7.82 -16.61 -1.94
C ASP A 82 -7.56 -17.40 -0.64
N ARG A 83 -7.43 -16.69 0.49
CA ARG A 83 -7.28 -17.31 1.80
C ARG A 83 -8.52 -18.12 2.19
N ILE A 84 -9.71 -17.59 1.95
CA ILE A 84 -10.98 -18.29 2.23
C ILE A 84 -11.11 -19.54 1.35
N LEU A 85 -10.78 -19.45 0.07
CA LEU A 85 -10.81 -20.59 -0.85
C LEU A 85 -9.82 -21.68 -0.45
N LYS A 86 -8.60 -21.30 -0.04
CA LYS A 86 -7.61 -22.24 0.49
C LYS A 86 -8.10 -22.95 1.76
N ILE A 87 -8.66 -22.21 2.71
CA ILE A 87 -9.25 -22.80 3.93
C ILE A 87 -10.38 -23.77 3.56
N ARG A 88 -11.26 -23.39 2.64
CA ARG A 88 -12.36 -24.25 2.18
C ARG A 88 -11.86 -25.54 1.54
N ALA A 89 -10.85 -25.46 0.68
CA ALA A 89 -10.25 -26.63 0.05
C ALA A 89 -9.65 -27.57 1.11
N ASN A 90 -8.92 -27.04 2.09
CA ASN A 90 -8.36 -27.82 3.19
C ASN A 90 -9.45 -28.51 4.03
N LEU A 91 -10.52 -27.80 4.36
CA LEU A 91 -11.66 -28.38 5.11
C LEU A 91 -12.34 -29.50 4.32
N ARG A 92 -12.50 -29.34 3.01
CA ARG A 92 -13.06 -30.39 2.15
C ARG A 92 -12.15 -31.62 2.10
N SER A 93 -10.83 -31.41 2.02
CA SER A 93 -9.87 -32.51 2.09
C SER A 93 -9.93 -33.22 3.44
N LEU A 94 -9.99 -32.49 4.56
CA LEU A 94 -10.12 -33.09 5.89
C LEU A 94 -11.43 -33.87 6.06
N GLN A 95 -12.54 -33.32 5.56
CA GLN A 95 -13.83 -34.00 5.58
C GLN A 95 -13.81 -35.30 4.74
N ALA A 96 -13.08 -35.33 3.62
CA ALA A 96 -12.93 -36.55 2.83
C ALA A 96 -12.09 -37.64 3.53
N LEU A 97 -11.23 -37.23 4.47
CA LEU A 97 -10.39 -38.09 5.31
C LEU A 97 -11.06 -38.37 6.68
N GLU A 98 -12.29 -37.92 6.88
CA GLU A 98 -13.05 -38.15 8.10
C GLU A 98 -13.42 -39.64 8.21
N GLY A 99 -12.90 -40.32 9.23
CA GLY A 99 -13.12 -41.75 9.45
C GLY A 99 -12.12 -42.68 8.74
N SER A 100 -11.13 -42.15 8.03
CA SER A 100 -10.01 -42.95 7.49
C SER A 100 -8.86 -43.07 8.51
N ARG A 101 -8.07 -44.15 8.40
CA ARG A 101 -6.87 -44.38 9.24
C ARG A 101 -5.75 -43.36 8.98
N GLU A 102 -5.83 -42.56 7.91
CA GLU A 102 -4.78 -41.62 7.49
C GLU A 102 -4.50 -40.52 8.53
N LEU A 103 -5.48 -40.16 9.37
CA LEU A 103 -5.31 -39.19 10.47
C LEU A 103 -5.14 -39.86 11.85
N GLU A 104 -5.28 -41.18 11.95
CA GLU A 104 -5.18 -41.93 13.21
C GLU A 104 -3.79 -41.78 13.86
N ASN A 105 -2.74 -41.56 13.06
CA ASN A 105 -1.37 -41.36 13.52
C ASN A 105 -1.01 -39.89 13.84
N VAL A 106 -1.89 -38.92 13.57
CA VAL A 106 -1.69 -37.50 13.96
C VAL A 106 -2.14 -37.27 15.42
N GLY A 107 -3.03 -38.12 15.93
CA GLY A 107 -3.52 -38.10 17.31
C GLY A 107 -2.70 -38.95 18.28
N VAL A 108 -1.87 -39.88 17.80
CA VAL A 108 -0.92 -40.61 18.66
C VAL A 108 0.32 -39.73 18.81
N SER A 109 0.20 -38.72 19.68
CA SER A 109 1.38 -38.11 20.28
C SER A 109 2.04 -39.18 21.15
N ALA A 110 2.83 -40.04 20.51
CA ALA A 110 3.86 -40.79 21.20
C ALA A 110 4.88 -39.76 21.67
N SER A 111 4.58 -39.12 22.81
CA SER A 111 5.33 -38.04 23.44
C SER A 111 6.01 -37.12 22.42
N SER A 112 5.36 -36.03 22.02
CA SER A 112 6.11 -34.92 21.43
C SER A 112 7.06 -34.37 22.51
N GLY A 113 8.18 -35.05 22.71
CA GLY A 113 9.29 -34.57 23.50
C GLY A 113 9.64 -33.22 22.92
N ASN A 114 9.72 -32.22 23.77
CA ASN A 114 10.21 -30.92 23.38
C ASN A 114 11.53 -31.13 22.64
N LEU A 115 11.62 -30.70 21.38
CA LEU A 115 12.78 -30.92 20.50
C LEU A 115 14.10 -30.52 21.18
N ARG A 116 14.05 -29.53 22.09
CA ARG A 116 15.20 -29.12 22.92
C ARG A 116 15.68 -30.23 23.85
N ASP A 117 14.76 -30.93 24.50
CA ASP A 117 15.09 -32.00 25.46
C ASP A 117 15.66 -33.21 24.72
N GLU A 118 15.19 -33.49 23.51
CA GLU A 118 15.70 -34.54 22.63
C GLU A 118 17.11 -34.20 22.08
N LEU A 119 17.33 -32.94 21.69
CA LEU A 119 18.64 -32.45 21.28
C LEU A 119 19.64 -32.49 22.45
N GLN A 120 19.23 -32.04 23.63
CA GLN A 120 20.06 -32.10 24.84
C GLN A 120 20.49 -33.55 25.16
N LYS A 121 19.53 -34.49 25.12
CA LYS A 121 19.80 -35.91 25.37
C LYS A 121 20.76 -36.52 24.36
N THR A 122 20.62 -36.17 23.08
CA THR A 122 21.53 -36.67 22.03
C THR A 122 22.94 -36.10 22.18
N GLN A 123 23.07 -34.83 22.58
CA GLN A 123 24.36 -34.23 22.89
C GLN A 123 25.07 -34.92 24.07
N GLU A 124 24.35 -35.22 25.14
CA GLU A 124 24.89 -35.94 26.31
C GLU A 124 25.37 -37.35 25.94
N LEU A 125 24.59 -38.10 25.15
CA LEU A 125 24.96 -39.42 24.68
C LEU A 125 26.19 -39.40 23.76
N MET A 126 26.30 -38.40 22.88
CA MET A 126 27.50 -38.24 22.04
C MET A 126 28.75 -37.97 22.89
N SER A 127 28.65 -37.12 23.91
CA SER A 127 29.75 -36.84 24.83
C SER A 127 30.19 -38.10 25.58
N GLN A 128 29.24 -38.89 26.08
CA GLN A 128 29.54 -40.16 26.77
C GLN A 128 30.19 -41.18 25.83
N ALA A 129 29.71 -41.28 24.59
CA ALA A 129 30.28 -42.19 23.60
C ALA A 129 31.72 -41.81 23.23
N GLU A 130 32.02 -40.50 23.14
CA GLU A 130 33.37 -40.00 22.90
C GLU A 130 34.32 -40.32 24.07
N GLU A 131 33.89 -40.08 25.31
CA GLU A 131 34.65 -40.42 26.51
C GLU A 131 34.97 -41.93 26.58
N LEU A 132 33.98 -42.78 26.32
CA LEU A 132 34.18 -44.22 26.27
C LEU A 132 35.13 -44.66 25.14
N GLN A 133 35.12 -43.97 23.99
CA GLN A 133 36.07 -44.24 22.92
C GLN A 133 37.50 -43.82 23.30
N LEU A 134 37.68 -42.70 24.00
CA LEU A 134 38.98 -42.27 24.51
C LEU A 134 39.51 -43.27 25.54
N LEU A 135 38.67 -43.65 26.51
CA LEU A 135 39.01 -44.66 27.53
C LEU A 135 39.48 -45.98 26.89
N LYS A 136 38.80 -46.45 25.84
CA LYS A 136 39.21 -47.66 25.10
C LYS A 136 40.55 -47.51 24.39
N ARG A 137 40.89 -46.33 23.88
CA ARG A 137 42.19 -46.07 23.23
C ARG A 137 43.32 -46.07 24.26
N ASP A 138 43.06 -45.57 25.46
CA ASP A 138 44.06 -45.53 26.53
C ASP A 138 44.31 -46.93 27.13
N HIS A 139 43.28 -47.77 27.21
CA HIS A 139 43.40 -49.16 27.68
C HIS A 139 43.96 -50.13 26.64
N GLY A 140 43.95 -49.77 25.36
CA GLY A 140 44.54 -50.57 24.27
C GLY A 140 46.04 -50.34 24.04
N LYS A 141 46.68 -49.53 24.89
CA LYS A 141 48.11 -49.16 24.80
C LYS A 141 49.00 -49.85 25.86
N LEU A 142 48.49 -50.88 26.53
CA LEU A 142 49.21 -51.68 27.53
C LEU A 142 49.67 -53.03 26.95
#